data_AF-A0A6T9GLR8-F1
#
_entry.id   AF-A0A6T9GLR8-F1
#
_cell.length_a   1.000
_cell.length_b   1.000
_cell.length_c   1.000
_cell.angle_alpha   90.00
_cell.angle_beta   90.00
_cell.angle_gamma   90.00
#
_symmetry.space_group_name_H-M   'P 1'
#
loop_
_entity.id
_entity.type
_entity.pdbx_description
1 polymer ?
#
loop_
_entity_poly.entity_id
_entity_poly.type
_entity_poly.pdbx_seq_one_letter_code
_entity_poly.pdbx_strand_id
1 'polypeptide(L)'
;ADEDSGELLTTLPSWTARRRIEVIGTWTSSSHVSAVEHDLQSDFARLLRPPRVMYSRLNAEVATQSIGFPDLLHPSMSAAMATVDTVRTMTGIGTDILTTVGPSTENIPLRGVDFATLRSRSQVSNTRDLYLNDACIDAWGALVTDNEVCVFSSLVVSHLFDGRGPHVIPTVADVVRWVRRMARRGIDLFTCRAWVFPMCQNLHWRVGIVSFESRSVSVVDPLGAQPAGFTSRLCAFVAIAHFALHGSPWSMEGWIHGPLGTFSPLQPDLFSCGLFPILVMRCLHHRARLPMGHIGDDVVDQWRRLITHEFVIGRIASSGA
;
A
#
# COMPACT_ATOMS: atom_id res chain seq x y z
N ALA A 1 -0.90 21.18 -70.68
CA ALA A 1 0.54 21.43 -70.75
C ALA A 1 0.88 22.17 -69.47
N ASP A 2 1.79 21.56 -68.73
CA ASP A 2 2.55 22.02 -67.56
C ASP A 2 1.75 22.20 -66.26
N GLU A 3 1.93 21.31 -65.27
CA GLU A 3 3.07 21.23 -64.32
C GLU A 3 3.03 22.39 -63.32
N ASP A 4 3.27 22.27 -62.02
CA ASP A 4 3.47 21.17 -61.08
C ASP A 4 3.48 21.82 -59.67
N SER A 5 3.59 21.00 -58.63
CA SER A 5 4.00 21.30 -57.24
C SER A 5 2.92 21.52 -56.17
N GLY A 6 2.68 20.44 -55.40
CA GLY A 6 3.29 20.36 -54.06
C GLY A 6 2.36 20.48 -52.84
N GLU A 7 2.15 19.32 -52.18
CA GLU A 7 2.08 19.12 -50.70
C GLU A 7 0.92 19.74 -49.89
N LEU A 8 0.39 19.17 -48.80
CA LEU A 8 0.30 17.82 -48.23
C LEU A 8 -0.82 17.87 -47.16
N LEU A 9 -1.42 16.71 -46.88
CA LEU A 9 -2.50 16.38 -45.93
C LEU A 9 -2.51 17.09 -44.55
N THR A 10 -3.70 17.37 -44.02
CA THR A 10 -4.25 16.63 -42.86
C THR A 10 -5.73 16.96 -42.60
N THR A 11 -6.54 15.91 -42.65
CA THR A 11 -7.96 15.87 -42.31
C THR A 11 -8.12 15.64 -40.80
N LEU A 12 -8.88 16.53 -40.14
CA LEU A 12 -9.44 16.27 -38.80
C LEU A 12 -10.72 15.43 -38.94
N PRO A 13 -11.01 14.50 -38.03
CA PRO A 13 -12.41 14.32 -37.66
C PRO A 13 -12.68 14.10 -36.15
N SER A 14 -13.54 14.99 -35.63
CA SER A 14 -14.77 14.75 -34.84
C SER A 14 -14.78 13.71 -33.71
N TRP A 15 -14.74 14.15 -32.45
CA TRP A 15 -15.36 13.45 -31.31
C TRP A 15 -16.09 14.44 -30.40
N THR A 16 -17.33 14.78 -30.78
CA THR A 16 -18.34 15.35 -29.88
C THR A 16 -19.55 14.42 -29.89
N ALA A 17 -19.64 13.55 -28.88
CA ALA A 17 -20.84 12.77 -28.61
C ALA A 17 -21.17 12.85 -27.12
N ARG A 18 -22.00 13.85 -26.77
CA ARG A 18 -22.75 13.87 -25.52
C ARG A 18 -23.68 12.64 -25.50
N ARG A 19 -23.55 11.76 -24.51
CA ARG A 19 -24.63 10.85 -24.11
C ARG A 19 -25.05 11.17 -22.67
N ARG A 20 -26.23 11.76 -22.54
CA ARG A 20 -27.03 11.79 -21.30
C ARG A 20 -27.38 10.34 -20.95
N ILE A 21 -27.07 9.91 -19.74
CA ILE A 21 -27.68 8.73 -19.13
C ILE A 21 -28.83 9.25 -18.29
N GLU A 22 -30.06 9.03 -18.75
CA GLU A 22 -31.27 9.28 -17.95
C GLU A 22 -31.35 8.25 -16.83
N VAL A 23 -31.37 8.76 -15.60
CA VAL A 23 -31.68 7.97 -14.41
C VAL A 23 -33.19 7.86 -14.32
N ILE A 24 -33.75 6.71 -14.69
CA ILE A 24 -35.11 6.33 -14.34
C ILE A 24 -35.05 5.00 -13.60
N GLY A 25 -35.51 5.04 -12.35
CA GLY A 25 -35.54 3.89 -11.45
C GLY A 25 -36.57 2.86 -11.88
N THR A 26 -36.17 1.59 -11.86
CA THR A 26 -36.83 0.44 -11.23
C THR A 26 -35.91 -0.75 -11.43
N TRP A 27 -35.33 -1.25 -10.33
CA TRP A 27 -34.37 -2.35 -10.35
C TRP A 27 -35.10 -3.69 -10.43
N THR A 28 -35.27 -4.22 -11.63
CA THR A 28 -35.49 -5.65 -11.88
C THR A 28 -34.89 -6.04 -13.22
N SER A 29 -33.69 -6.62 -13.23
CA SER A 29 -33.28 -7.76 -14.10
C SER A 29 -31.75 -7.91 -14.12
N SER A 30 -31.31 -9.16 -14.00
CA SER A 30 -29.93 -9.64 -13.93
C SER A 30 -29.12 -9.50 -15.23
N SER A 31 -29.67 -8.88 -16.28
CA SER A 31 -29.05 -8.78 -17.60
C SER A 31 -28.21 -7.51 -17.80
N HIS A 32 -28.51 -6.41 -17.09
CA HIS A 32 -27.79 -5.14 -17.25
C HIS A 32 -26.47 -5.02 -16.49
N VAL A 33 -26.25 -5.85 -15.45
CA VAL A 33 -24.97 -5.90 -14.73
C VAL A 33 -23.87 -6.47 -15.64
N SER A 34 -24.20 -7.46 -16.49
CA SER A 34 -23.22 -8.13 -17.34
C SER A 34 -22.65 -7.24 -18.45
N ALA A 35 -23.46 -6.34 -19.02
CA ALA A 35 -23.01 -5.44 -20.10
C ALA A 35 -22.06 -4.35 -19.58
N VAL A 36 -22.36 -3.79 -18.41
CA VAL A 36 -21.48 -2.81 -17.75
C VAL A 36 -20.19 -3.47 -17.27
N GLU A 37 -20.24 -4.69 -16.73
CA GLU A 37 -19.04 -5.45 -16.34
C GLU A 37 -18.18 -5.85 -17.55
N HIS A 38 -18.80 -6.21 -18.68
CA HIS A 38 -18.09 -6.58 -19.91
C HIS A 38 -17.43 -5.36 -20.59
N ASP A 39 -18.11 -4.21 -20.64
CA ASP A 39 -17.53 -2.97 -21.16
C ASP A 39 -16.39 -2.47 -20.26
N LEU A 40 -16.55 -2.56 -18.93
CA LEU A 40 -15.48 -2.28 -17.98
C LEU A 40 -14.27 -3.21 -18.17
N GLN A 41 -14.47 -4.51 -18.44
CA GLN A 41 -13.38 -5.46 -18.72
C GLN A 41 -12.65 -5.17 -20.05
N SER A 42 -13.37 -4.73 -21.08
CA SER A 42 -12.82 -4.39 -22.40
C SER A 42 -12.00 -3.08 -22.38
N ASP A 43 -12.50 -2.06 -21.70
CA ASP A 43 -11.75 -0.82 -21.46
C ASP A 43 -10.58 -1.03 -20.48
N PHE A 44 -10.72 -1.96 -19.53
CA PHE A 44 -9.67 -2.38 -18.61
C PHE A 44 -8.48 -3.05 -19.33
N ALA A 45 -8.73 -3.91 -20.32
CA ALA A 45 -7.66 -4.49 -21.15
C ALA A 45 -6.87 -3.43 -21.94
N ARG A 46 -7.48 -2.27 -22.21
CA ARG A 46 -6.83 -1.12 -22.85
C ARG A 46 -6.05 -0.26 -21.84
N LEU A 47 -6.57 -0.08 -20.62
CA LEU A 47 -5.89 0.61 -19.51
C LEU A 47 -4.69 -0.15 -18.93
N LEU A 48 -4.64 -1.48 -19.10
CA LEU A 48 -3.51 -2.32 -18.70
C LEU A 48 -2.31 -2.27 -19.67
N ARG A 49 -2.40 -1.53 -20.79
CA ARG A 49 -1.23 -1.33 -21.65
C ARG A 49 -0.21 -0.45 -20.92
N PRO A 50 1.00 -0.93 -20.61
CA PRO A 50 1.97 -0.16 -19.85
C PRO A 50 2.36 1.10 -20.65
N PRO A 51 2.17 2.31 -20.10
CA PRO A 51 2.77 3.50 -20.66
C PRO A 51 4.30 3.37 -20.60
N ARG A 52 5.00 3.98 -21.57
CA ARG A 52 6.47 4.05 -21.57
C ARG A 52 6.95 4.67 -20.25
N VAL A 53 7.69 3.88 -19.47
CA VAL A 53 8.16 4.23 -18.13
C VAL A 53 9.13 5.41 -18.20
N MET A 54 8.83 6.52 -17.51
CA MET A 54 9.80 7.59 -17.23
C MET A 54 10.42 7.36 -15.85
N TYR A 55 11.47 6.54 -15.79
CA TYR A 55 12.21 6.24 -14.55
C TYR A 55 12.88 7.48 -13.91
N SER A 56 13.13 8.55 -14.68
CA SER A 56 13.94 9.68 -14.23
C SER A 56 13.23 10.66 -13.28
N ARG A 57 11.89 10.77 -13.33
CA ARG A 57 11.15 11.73 -12.49
C ARG A 57 10.88 11.23 -11.07
N LEU A 58 10.67 9.93 -10.88
CA LEU A 58 10.49 9.33 -9.55
C LEU A 58 11.71 9.62 -8.64
N ASN A 59 12.90 9.69 -9.24
CA ASN A 59 14.18 9.95 -8.57
C ASN A 59 14.33 11.38 -8.03
N ALA A 60 13.59 12.36 -8.59
CA ALA A 60 13.75 13.77 -8.23
C ALA A 60 12.80 14.19 -7.08
N GLU A 61 11.59 13.65 -7.03
CA GLU A 61 10.59 14.04 -6.02
C GLU A 61 10.82 13.38 -4.65
N VAL A 62 11.42 12.19 -4.59
CA VAL A 62 11.89 11.58 -3.33
C VAL A 62 13.02 12.42 -2.69
N ALA A 63 13.65 13.33 -3.45
CA ALA A 63 14.88 14.02 -3.08
C ALA A 63 14.71 15.43 -2.50
N THR A 64 13.52 16.03 -2.38
CA THR A 64 13.39 17.42 -1.89
C THR A 64 12.50 17.59 -0.64
N GLN A 65 13.18 17.99 0.46
CA GLN A 65 12.73 18.36 1.83
C GLN A 65 12.36 17.22 2.82
N SER A 66 12.51 17.50 4.13
CA SER A 66 12.13 16.71 5.34
C SER A 66 13.09 15.63 5.92
N ILE A 67 12.94 15.39 7.23
CA ILE A 67 13.75 14.72 8.28
C ILE A 67 14.51 13.44 7.84
N GLY A 68 15.74 13.26 8.36
CA GLY A 68 16.58 12.10 8.09
C GLY A 68 16.06 10.82 8.75
N PHE A 69 16.19 9.68 8.07
CA PHE A 69 15.76 8.38 8.59
C PHE A 69 16.31 8.01 9.99
N PRO A 70 17.60 8.28 10.32
CA PRO A 70 18.14 7.99 11.66
C PRO A 70 17.40 8.74 12.79
N ASP A 71 16.84 9.90 12.49
CA ASP A 71 16.14 10.74 13.46
C ASP A 71 14.79 10.13 13.88
N LEU A 72 14.23 9.23 13.06
CA LEU A 72 13.01 8.46 13.39
C LEU A 72 13.24 7.39 14.47
N LEU A 73 14.49 7.12 14.85
CA LEU A 73 14.85 6.05 15.80
C LEU A 73 15.35 6.58 17.16
N HIS A 74 15.72 7.85 17.30
CA HIS A 74 16.67 8.22 18.35
C HIS A 74 16.10 8.40 19.79
N PRO A 75 14.95 9.05 20.05
CA PRO A 75 14.49 9.28 21.42
C PRO A 75 13.63 8.15 22.01
N SER A 76 13.03 7.31 21.16
CA SER A 76 12.07 6.27 21.57
C SER A 76 12.72 4.94 21.97
N MET A 77 14.01 4.74 21.66
CA MET A 77 14.65 3.43 21.78
C MET A 77 14.92 2.98 23.22
N SER A 78 15.22 3.89 24.14
CA SER A 78 15.39 3.53 25.56
C SER A 78 14.07 3.06 26.20
N ALA A 79 12.97 3.77 25.93
CA ALA A 79 11.63 3.37 26.36
C ALA A 79 11.17 2.08 25.69
N ALA A 80 11.54 1.89 24.41
CA ALA A 80 11.26 0.66 23.69
C ALA A 80 11.98 -0.55 24.28
N MET A 81 13.23 -0.40 24.70
CA MET A 81 13.98 -1.47 25.37
C MET A 81 13.31 -1.91 26.68
N ALA A 82 12.92 -0.97 27.54
CA ALA A 82 12.23 -1.28 28.80
C ALA A 82 10.87 -1.98 28.58
N THR A 83 10.16 -1.58 27.54
CA THR A 83 8.85 -2.16 27.19
C THR A 83 8.98 -3.58 26.63
N VAL A 84 10.00 -3.84 25.81
CA VAL A 84 10.30 -5.17 25.27
C VAL A 84 10.63 -6.16 26.39
N ASP A 85 11.38 -5.76 27.40
CA ASP A 85 11.67 -6.61 28.56
C ASP A 85 10.40 -6.94 29.38
N THR A 86 9.46 -5.99 29.45
CA THR A 86 8.15 -6.20 30.09
C THR A 86 7.29 -7.19 29.29
N VAL A 87 7.16 -6.99 27.98
CA VAL A 87 6.43 -7.89 27.07
C VAL A 87 7.04 -9.29 27.06
N ARG A 88 8.37 -9.39 27.12
CA ARG A 88 9.10 -10.67 27.20
C ARG A 88 8.75 -11.44 28.46
N THR A 89 8.68 -10.74 29.60
CA THR A 89 8.28 -11.35 30.87
C THR A 89 6.85 -11.89 30.78
N MET A 90 5.93 -11.14 30.19
CA MET A 90 4.53 -11.53 30.03
C MET A 90 4.32 -12.68 29.02
N THR A 91 5.03 -12.68 27.89
CA THR A 91 4.93 -13.75 26.88
C THR A 91 5.60 -15.06 27.31
N GLY A 92 6.65 -14.99 28.14
CA GLY A 92 7.29 -16.17 28.74
C GLY A 92 6.44 -16.88 29.80
N ILE A 93 5.43 -16.19 30.36
CA ILE A 93 4.50 -16.72 31.38
C ILE A 93 3.24 -17.33 30.73
N GLY A 94 3.11 -17.30 29.40
CA GLY A 94 1.93 -17.80 28.69
C GLY A 94 0.70 -16.88 28.82
N THR A 95 0.90 -15.65 29.28
CA THR A 95 -0.16 -14.62 29.28
C THR A 95 -0.30 -14.04 27.88
N ASP A 96 -1.45 -14.26 27.24
CA ASP A 96 -1.82 -13.53 26.05
C ASP A 96 -1.94 -12.04 26.38
N ILE A 97 -0.98 -11.25 25.89
CA ILE A 97 -1.10 -9.79 25.92
C ILE A 97 -2.12 -9.42 24.87
N LEU A 98 -3.35 -9.16 25.30
CA LEU A 98 -4.39 -8.66 24.41
C LEU A 98 -4.29 -7.13 24.35
N THR A 99 -3.37 -6.63 23.53
CA THR A 99 -3.33 -5.20 23.20
C THR A 99 -4.28 -4.94 22.06
N THR A 100 -5.16 -3.96 22.27
CA THR A 100 -6.08 -3.49 21.23
C THR A 100 -5.51 -2.22 20.64
N VAL A 101 -5.28 -2.23 19.34
CA VAL A 101 -4.58 -1.15 18.64
C VAL A 101 -5.52 -0.52 17.61
N GLY A 102 -5.63 0.82 17.61
CA GLY A 102 -6.39 1.60 16.62
C GLY A 102 -7.43 2.59 17.19
N PRO A 103 -7.90 3.57 16.40
CA PRO A 103 -8.89 4.56 16.82
C PRO A 103 -10.30 3.96 16.82
N SER A 104 -10.67 3.23 17.89
CA SER A 104 -12.03 2.80 18.28
C SER A 104 -12.92 2.02 17.29
N THR A 105 -12.60 2.00 15.99
CA THR A 105 -13.46 1.46 14.92
C THR A 105 -12.86 0.25 14.21
N GLU A 106 -11.55 0.03 14.31
CA GLU A 106 -10.85 -1.19 13.88
C GLU A 106 -9.87 -1.64 14.96
N ASN A 107 -10.43 -2.08 16.08
CA ASN A 107 -9.67 -2.69 17.16
C ASN A 107 -9.06 -4.01 16.66
N ILE A 108 -7.76 -4.00 16.35
CA ILE A 108 -7.05 -5.22 15.95
C ILE A 108 -6.42 -5.82 17.22
N PRO A 109 -6.91 -6.98 17.69
CA PRO A 109 -6.34 -7.63 18.86
C PRO A 109 -5.03 -8.31 18.49
N LEU A 110 -3.94 -7.89 19.11
CA LEU A 110 -2.67 -8.60 19.08
C LEU A 110 -2.61 -9.59 20.25
N ARG A 111 -1.92 -10.72 20.04
CA ARG A 111 -1.74 -11.83 20.99
C ARG A 111 -0.25 -12.11 21.18
N GLY A 112 0.09 -12.97 22.15
CA GLY A 112 1.48 -13.32 22.42
C GLY A 112 2.22 -13.90 21.20
N VAL A 113 1.51 -14.62 20.33
CA VAL A 113 2.05 -15.15 19.07
C VAL A 113 2.40 -14.07 18.05
N ASP A 114 1.70 -12.93 18.06
CA ASP A 114 1.99 -11.81 17.15
C ASP A 114 3.25 -11.08 17.62
N PHE A 115 3.37 -10.83 18.92
CA PHE A 115 4.60 -10.28 19.52
C PHE A 115 5.81 -11.21 19.36
N ALA A 116 5.61 -12.53 19.28
CA ALA A 116 6.70 -13.46 19.03
C ALA A 116 7.38 -13.20 17.67
N THR A 117 6.63 -12.73 16.67
CA THR A 117 7.15 -12.37 15.34
C THR A 117 8.02 -11.12 15.34
N LEU A 118 8.00 -10.33 16.43
CA LEU A 118 8.80 -9.11 16.62
C LEU A 118 10.05 -9.33 17.49
N ARG A 119 10.40 -10.57 17.82
CA ARG A 119 11.63 -10.86 18.58
C ARG A 119 12.88 -10.52 17.76
N SER A 120 13.99 -10.22 18.45
CA SER A 120 15.30 -10.10 17.79
C SER A 120 15.75 -11.46 17.28
N ARG A 121 16.56 -11.45 16.20
CA ARG A 121 17.20 -12.66 15.66
C ARG A 121 17.95 -13.47 16.72
N SER A 122 18.58 -12.80 17.67
CA SER A 122 19.34 -13.43 18.77
C SER A 122 18.46 -14.22 19.76
N GLN A 123 17.14 -14.05 19.72
CA GLN A 123 16.19 -14.57 20.70
C GLN A 123 15.41 -15.79 20.20
N VAL A 124 15.63 -16.24 18.97
CA VAL A 124 14.89 -17.35 18.36
C VAL A 124 15.84 -18.44 17.85
N SER A 125 15.39 -19.69 17.93
CA SER A 125 16.10 -20.83 17.36
C SER A 125 15.73 -21.06 15.89
N ASN A 126 14.54 -20.63 15.47
CA ASN A 126 14.02 -20.77 14.12
C ASN A 126 13.69 -19.40 13.54
N THR A 127 14.36 -19.01 12.45
CA THR A 127 14.13 -17.73 11.78
C THR A 127 12.76 -17.61 11.12
N ARG A 128 12.06 -18.73 10.91
CA ARG A 128 10.66 -18.71 10.45
C ARG A 128 9.73 -18.03 11.44
N ASP A 129 10.08 -18.02 12.71
CA ASP A 129 9.29 -17.38 13.75
C ASP A 129 9.39 -15.84 13.68
N LEU A 130 10.29 -15.30 12.84
CA LEU A 130 10.53 -13.85 12.68
C LEU A 130 9.78 -13.22 11.51
N TYR A 131 9.08 -14.01 10.70
CA TYR A 131 8.19 -13.48 9.67
C TYR A 131 7.01 -12.81 10.36
N LEU A 132 6.85 -11.51 10.12
CA LEU A 132 5.66 -10.80 10.59
C LEU A 132 4.42 -11.38 9.95
N ASN A 133 3.38 -11.52 10.76
CA ASN A 133 2.06 -11.96 10.32
C ASN A 133 1.16 -10.75 9.96
N ASP A 134 0.01 -11.06 9.37
CA ASP A 134 -0.99 -10.06 8.96
C ASP A 134 -1.44 -9.17 10.13
N ALA A 135 -1.62 -9.75 11.32
CA ALA A 135 -2.10 -9.04 12.50
C ALA A 135 -1.16 -7.89 12.89
N CYS A 136 0.16 -8.10 12.87
CA CYS A 136 1.13 -7.04 13.12
C CYS A 136 1.06 -5.93 12.07
N ILE A 137 0.98 -6.27 10.77
CA ILE A 137 0.93 -5.27 9.69
C ILE A 137 -0.34 -4.44 9.79
N ASP A 138 -1.48 -5.10 9.97
CA ASP A 138 -2.79 -4.44 10.04
C ASP A 138 -2.91 -3.62 11.32
N ALA A 139 -2.45 -4.12 12.48
CA ALA A 139 -2.45 -3.36 13.73
C ALA A 139 -1.61 -2.08 13.63
N TRP A 140 -0.47 -2.13 12.94
CA TRP A 140 0.33 -0.94 12.69
C TRP A 140 -0.39 0.02 11.72
N GLY A 141 -1.03 -0.51 10.69
CA GLY A 141 -1.88 0.28 9.79
C GLY A 141 -2.99 1.02 10.54
N ALA A 142 -3.62 0.37 11.52
CA ALA A 142 -4.66 0.97 12.37
C ALA A 142 -4.12 2.06 13.32
N LEU A 143 -2.81 2.05 13.64
CA LEU A 143 -2.18 3.17 14.38
C LEU A 143 -2.05 4.44 13.56
N VAL A 144 -2.10 4.35 12.24
CA VAL A 144 -2.08 5.52 11.35
C VAL A 144 -3.47 6.17 11.41
N THR A 145 -3.67 7.04 12.39
CA THR A 145 -4.98 7.64 12.71
C THR A 145 -5.32 8.86 11.89
N ASP A 146 -4.37 9.37 11.12
CA ASP A 146 -4.53 10.62 10.41
C ASP A 146 -5.13 10.30 9.05
N ASN A 147 -6.29 10.91 8.74
CA ASN A 147 -7.01 10.77 7.46
C ASN A 147 -6.15 11.11 6.22
N GLU A 148 -4.90 11.54 6.41
CA GLU A 148 -3.91 11.73 5.36
C GLU A 148 -3.43 10.41 4.73
N VAL A 149 -3.39 9.28 5.44
CA VAL A 149 -2.87 8.01 4.89
C VAL A 149 -3.88 6.89 5.10
N CYS A 150 -4.38 6.32 4.00
CA CYS A 150 -5.27 5.15 4.06
C CYS A 150 -4.45 3.86 3.92
N VAL A 151 -4.41 3.05 4.97
CA VAL A 151 -3.78 1.72 4.92
C VAL A 151 -4.85 0.67 4.64
N PHE A 152 -4.58 -0.18 3.65
CA PHE A 152 -5.44 -1.29 3.29
C PHE A 152 -5.02 -2.54 4.06
N SER A 153 -5.98 -3.28 4.64
CA SER A 153 -5.67 -4.53 5.35
C SER A 153 -4.95 -5.53 4.42
N SER A 154 -3.88 -6.13 4.94
CA SER A 154 -3.06 -7.10 4.23
C SER A 154 -3.84 -8.33 3.77
N LEU A 155 -4.84 -8.74 4.54
CA LEU A 155 -5.75 -9.83 4.16
C LEU A 155 -6.53 -9.45 2.91
N VAL A 156 -7.12 -8.25 2.90
CA VAL A 156 -7.83 -7.75 1.73
C VAL A 156 -6.88 -7.67 0.54
N VAL A 157 -5.71 -7.05 0.70
CA VAL A 157 -4.75 -6.88 -0.39
C VAL A 157 -4.22 -8.21 -0.91
N SER A 158 -3.92 -9.20 -0.06
CA SER A 158 -3.46 -10.51 -0.50
C SER A 158 -4.53 -11.23 -1.33
N HIS A 159 -5.79 -11.12 -0.95
CA HIS A 159 -6.93 -11.55 -1.78
C HIS A 159 -7.09 -10.73 -3.06
N LEU A 160 -6.69 -9.45 -3.07
CA LEU A 160 -6.80 -8.58 -4.24
C LEU A 160 -5.63 -8.73 -5.25
N PHE A 161 -4.54 -9.46 -4.96
CA PHE A 161 -3.37 -9.40 -5.87
C PHE A 161 -2.63 -10.73 -6.10
N ASP A 162 -2.95 -11.81 -5.40
CA ASP A 162 -2.33 -13.11 -5.67
C ASP A 162 -3.03 -13.87 -6.80
N GLY A 163 -2.24 -14.33 -7.78
CA GLY A 163 -2.72 -15.10 -8.93
C GLY A 163 -2.34 -16.59 -8.88
N ARG A 164 -1.79 -17.08 -7.75
CA ARG A 164 -1.27 -18.46 -7.64
C ARG A 164 -1.73 -19.25 -6.40
N GLY A 165 -2.63 -18.71 -5.57
CA GLY A 165 -3.50 -19.50 -4.69
C GLY A 165 -4.91 -19.64 -5.30
N PRO A 166 -5.80 -20.51 -4.77
CA PRO A 166 -7.19 -20.66 -5.25
C PRO A 166 -8.11 -19.44 -5.03
N HIS A 167 -7.56 -18.23 -4.89
CA HIS A 167 -8.28 -17.03 -4.51
C HIS A 167 -7.97 -15.86 -5.46
N VAL A 168 -8.75 -15.84 -6.55
CA VAL A 168 -9.38 -14.68 -7.24
C VAL A 168 -8.55 -13.39 -7.34
N ILE A 169 -8.07 -13.06 -8.55
CA ILE A 169 -7.84 -11.66 -8.95
C ILE A 169 -9.12 -10.90 -8.63
N PRO A 170 -9.07 -9.81 -7.87
CA PRO A 170 -10.26 -9.17 -7.36
C PRO A 170 -11.07 -8.73 -8.55
N THR A 171 -12.30 -9.18 -8.52
CA THR A 171 -13.23 -8.75 -9.52
C THR A 171 -13.46 -7.26 -9.31
N VAL A 172 -13.87 -6.57 -10.38
CA VAL A 172 -14.37 -5.20 -10.28
C VAL A 172 -15.42 -5.09 -9.17
N ALA A 173 -16.26 -6.11 -9.00
CA ALA A 173 -17.27 -6.17 -7.96
C ALA A 173 -16.69 -6.16 -6.53
N ASP A 174 -15.55 -6.82 -6.28
CA ASP A 174 -14.91 -6.84 -4.96
C ASP A 174 -14.37 -5.46 -4.58
N VAL A 175 -13.69 -4.81 -5.53
CA VAL A 175 -13.20 -3.43 -5.35
C VAL A 175 -14.37 -2.48 -5.11
N VAL A 176 -15.42 -2.53 -5.94
CA VAL A 176 -16.62 -1.69 -5.79
C VAL A 176 -17.27 -1.91 -4.42
N ARG A 177 -17.42 -3.17 -3.98
CA ARG A 177 -18.04 -3.51 -2.69
C ARG A 177 -17.23 -2.94 -1.53
N TRP A 178 -15.91 -3.06 -1.59
CA TRP A 178 -15.01 -2.55 -0.56
C TRP A 178 -15.02 -1.03 -0.51
N VAL A 179 -14.84 -0.35 -1.64
CA VAL A 179 -14.80 1.11 -1.72
C VAL A 179 -16.10 1.74 -1.22
N ARG A 180 -17.26 1.16 -1.60
CA ARG A 180 -18.57 1.59 -1.08
C ARG A 180 -18.75 1.31 0.41
N ARG A 181 -18.09 0.29 0.97
CA ARG A 181 -18.08 0.06 2.43
C ARG A 181 -17.31 1.16 3.14
N MET A 182 -16.16 1.57 2.62
CA MET A 182 -15.36 2.67 3.18
C MET A 182 -16.12 4.00 3.13
N ALA A 183 -16.73 4.32 1.97
CA ALA A 183 -17.55 5.52 1.84
C ALA A 183 -18.74 5.54 2.82
N ARG A 184 -19.41 4.41 3.06
CA ARG A 184 -20.49 4.30 4.07
C ARG A 184 -20.01 4.52 5.50
N ARG A 185 -18.71 4.33 5.77
CA ARG A 185 -18.08 4.65 7.07
C ARG A 185 -17.61 6.10 7.16
N GLY A 186 -17.91 6.93 6.14
CA GLY A 186 -17.48 8.32 6.08
C GLY A 186 -16.01 8.50 5.71
N ILE A 187 -15.35 7.46 5.18
CA ILE A 187 -13.96 7.53 4.76
C ILE A 187 -13.91 7.95 3.29
N ASP A 188 -13.44 9.17 3.04
CA ASP A 188 -13.18 9.65 1.68
C ASP A 188 -11.76 9.30 1.26
N LEU A 189 -11.64 8.17 0.55
CA LEU A 189 -10.36 7.64 0.10
C LEU A 189 -9.59 8.63 -0.78
N PHE A 190 -10.26 9.46 -1.58
CA PHE A 190 -9.59 10.35 -2.53
C PHE A 190 -9.14 11.68 -1.91
N THR A 191 -9.47 11.93 -0.65
CA THR A 191 -8.91 13.04 0.14
C THR A 191 -7.63 12.67 0.88
N CYS A 192 -7.31 11.37 0.96
CA CYS A 192 -6.05 10.92 1.54
C CYS A 192 -4.88 11.38 0.67
N ARG A 193 -3.77 11.74 1.34
CA ARG A 193 -2.47 12.04 0.73
C ARG A 193 -1.89 10.81 0.02
N ALA A 194 -2.03 9.63 0.64
CA ALA A 194 -1.54 8.38 0.08
C ALA A 194 -2.39 7.17 0.51
N TRP A 195 -2.35 6.12 -0.32
CA TRP A 195 -2.84 4.79 -0.01
C TRP A 195 -1.68 3.80 0.07
N VAL A 196 -1.77 2.87 1.03
CA VAL A 196 -0.76 1.83 1.26
C VAL A 196 -1.39 0.45 1.13
N PHE A 197 -0.76 -0.42 0.34
CA PHE A 197 -1.21 -1.76 0.03
C PHE A 197 -0.15 -2.80 0.46
N PRO A 198 -0.12 -3.22 1.73
CA PRO A 198 0.73 -4.31 2.19
C PRO A 198 0.31 -5.62 1.54
N MET A 199 1.25 -6.36 0.95
CA MET A 199 0.96 -7.60 0.24
C MET A 199 1.95 -8.69 0.64
N CYS A 200 1.44 -9.86 1.02
CA CYS A 200 2.26 -11.04 1.29
C CYS A 200 2.07 -12.05 0.14
N GLN A 201 3.17 -12.53 -0.44
CA GLN A 201 3.14 -13.62 -1.41
C GLN A 201 4.27 -14.60 -1.11
N ASN A 202 3.93 -15.88 -0.90
CA ASN A 202 4.91 -16.92 -0.53
C ASN A 202 5.80 -16.52 0.65
N LEU A 203 5.19 -15.99 1.72
CA LEU A 203 5.88 -15.46 2.91
C LEU A 203 6.77 -14.22 2.66
N HIS A 204 6.73 -13.63 1.46
CA HIS A 204 7.47 -12.42 1.14
C HIS A 204 6.55 -11.20 1.11
N TRP A 205 6.85 -10.24 1.95
CA TRP A 205 6.12 -8.99 2.05
C TRP A 205 6.65 -7.93 1.09
N ARG A 206 5.71 -7.26 0.44
CA ARG A 206 5.91 -6.08 -0.41
C ARG A 206 4.87 -5.04 -0.06
N VAL A 207 5.05 -3.83 -0.55
CA VAL A 207 4.05 -2.77 -0.35
C VAL A 207 3.88 -1.92 -1.60
N GLY A 208 2.62 -1.78 -2.03
CA GLY A 208 2.21 -0.81 -3.03
C GLY A 208 1.88 0.52 -2.39
N ILE A 209 2.20 1.62 -3.07
CA ILE A 209 1.93 2.99 -2.63
C ILE A 209 1.25 3.72 -3.78
N VAL A 210 0.09 4.31 -3.52
CA VAL A 210 -0.54 5.29 -4.42
C VAL A 210 -0.48 6.64 -3.71
N SER A 211 0.37 7.54 -4.16
CA SER A 211 0.51 8.88 -3.59
C SER A 211 -0.21 9.88 -4.47
N PHE A 212 -1.28 10.48 -3.94
CA PHE A 212 -2.03 11.54 -4.64
C PHE A 212 -1.26 12.85 -4.63
N GLU A 213 -0.50 13.10 -3.56
CA GLU A 213 0.35 14.29 -3.41
C GLU A 213 1.45 14.35 -4.48
N SER A 214 2.22 13.27 -4.62
CA SER A 214 3.29 13.18 -5.63
C SER A 214 2.82 12.60 -6.97
N ARG A 215 1.51 12.36 -7.13
CA ARG A 215 0.91 11.75 -8.33
C ARG A 215 1.70 10.52 -8.81
N SER A 216 1.95 9.60 -7.89
CA SER A 216 2.78 8.43 -8.18
C SER A 216 2.18 7.11 -7.71
N VAL A 217 2.50 6.03 -8.42
CA VAL A 217 2.20 4.66 -8.03
C VAL A 217 3.50 3.87 -7.97
N SER A 218 3.93 3.52 -6.76
CA SER A 218 5.21 2.88 -6.52
C SER A 218 5.05 1.53 -5.82
N VAL A 219 6.03 0.67 -6.02
CA VAL A 219 6.12 -0.61 -5.31
C VAL A 219 7.47 -0.68 -4.63
N VAL A 220 7.44 -0.93 -3.32
CA VAL A 220 8.63 -1.24 -2.53
C VAL A 220 8.71 -2.75 -2.37
N ASP A 221 9.81 -3.32 -2.88
CA ASP A 221 10.16 -4.72 -2.67
C ASP A 221 11.50 -4.77 -1.93
N PRO A 222 11.56 -5.29 -0.70
CA PRO A 222 12.79 -5.36 0.08
C PRO A 222 13.88 -6.23 -0.55
N LEU A 223 13.55 -7.07 -1.53
CA LEU A 223 14.53 -7.84 -2.33
C LEU A 223 15.01 -7.08 -3.57
N GLY A 224 14.56 -5.85 -3.79
CA GLY A 224 14.87 -5.05 -4.97
C GLY A 224 14.22 -5.56 -6.27
N ALA A 225 13.31 -6.53 -6.17
CA ALA A 225 12.67 -7.13 -7.33
C ALA A 225 11.63 -6.20 -7.97
N GLN A 226 11.33 -6.45 -9.24
CA GLN A 226 10.35 -5.70 -10.01
C GLN A 226 9.17 -6.60 -10.37
N PRO A 227 8.16 -6.72 -9.48
CA PRO A 227 7.02 -7.59 -9.73
C PRO A 227 6.22 -7.10 -10.95
N ALA A 228 6.23 -7.90 -12.01
CA ALA A 228 5.58 -7.56 -13.27
C ALA A 228 4.07 -7.30 -13.07
N GLY A 229 3.61 -6.17 -13.60
CA GLY A 229 2.20 -5.80 -13.63
C GLY A 229 1.58 -5.43 -12.27
N PHE A 230 2.35 -5.36 -11.17
CA PHE A 230 1.77 -4.99 -9.87
C PHE A 230 1.34 -3.53 -9.84
N THR A 231 2.21 -2.62 -10.29
CA THR A 231 1.88 -1.20 -10.48
C THR A 231 0.65 -1.00 -11.37
N SER A 232 0.54 -1.73 -12.48
CA SER A 232 -0.61 -1.66 -13.38
C SER A 232 -1.92 -2.06 -12.69
N ARG A 233 -1.88 -3.07 -11.82
CA ARG A 233 -3.05 -3.49 -11.04
C ARG A 233 -3.45 -2.45 -9.98
N LEU A 234 -2.48 -1.78 -9.34
CA LEU A 234 -2.78 -0.64 -8.46
C LEU A 234 -3.41 0.51 -9.23
N CYS A 235 -2.90 0.84 -10.41
CA CYS A 235 -3.52 1.87 -11.25
C CYS A 235 -4.97 1.53 -11.61
N ALA A 236 -5.22 0.27 -11.94
CA ALA A 236 -6.55 -0.19 -12.27
C ALA A 236 -7.49 -0.19 -11.05
N PHE A 237 -6.98 -0.53 -9.86
CA PHE A 237 -7.71 -0.40 -8.61
C PHE A 237 -8.18 1.05 -8.38
N VAL A 238 -7.29 2.03 -8.53
CA VAL A 238 -7.62 3.46 -8.39
C VAL A 238 -8.71 3.89 -9.37
N ALA A 239 -8.60 3.48 -10.63
CA ALA A 239 -9.59 3.80 -11.66
C ALA A 239 -10.97 3.21 -11.32
N ILE A 240 -11.04 1.94 -10.89
CA ILE A 240 -12.28 1.27 -10.48
C ILE A 240 -12.86 1.94 -9.23
N ALA A 241 -12.02 2.23 -8.23
CA ALA A 241 -12.45 2.88 -7.00
C ALA A 241 -13.08 4.25 -7.28
N HIS A 242 -12.46 5.05 -8.14
CA HIS A 242 -12.98 6.36 -8.49
C HIS A 242 -14.29 6.25 -9.27
N PHE A 243 -14.37 5.32 -10.23
CA PHE A 243 -15.60 5.07 -10.98
C PHE A 243 -16.75 4.65 -10.05
N ALA A 244 -16.46 3.79 -9.07
CA ALA A 244 -17.45 3.30 -8.11
C ALA A 244 -18.05 4.39 -7.22
N LEU A 245 -17.30 5.45 -6.93
CA LEU A 245 -17.71 6.56 -6.06
C LEU A 245 -18.19 7.80 -6.83
N HIS A 246 -17.60 8.11 -7.97
CA HIS A 246 -17.78 9.38 -8.68
C HIS A 246 -18.35 9.22 -10.11
N GLY A 247 -18.52 7.97 -10.59
CA GLY A 247 -19.12 7.68 -11.90
C GLY A 247 -18.19 7.91 -13.10
N SER A 248 -16.91 8.18 -12.88
CA SER A 248 -15.89 8.33 -13.92
C SER A 248 -14.57 7.69 -13.47
N PRO A 249 -13.72 7.16 -14.38
CA PRO A 249 -12.42 6.63 -13.99
C PRO A 249 -11.47 7.75 -13.57
N TRP A 250 -10.55 7.46 -12.66
CA TRP A 250 -9.47 8.38 -12.31
C TRP A 250 -8.50 8.55 -13.49
N SER A 251 -8.14 9.79 -13.83
CA SER A 251 -7.12 10.04 -14.86
C SER A 251 -5.73 9.81 -14.30
N MET A 252 -4.99 8.88 -14.91
CA MET A 252 -3.57 8.64 -14.64
C MET A 252 -2.64 9.49 -15.53
N GLU A 253 -3.18 10.45 -16.28
CA GLU A 253 -2.37 11.33 -17.11
C GLU A 253 -1.37 12.13 -16.26
N GLY A 254 -0.09 12.07 -16.64
CA GLY A 254 0.99 12.74 -15.92
C GLY A 254 1.44 12.07 -14.62
N TRP A 255 0.85 10.94 -14.23
CA TRP A 255 1.30 10.17 -13.06
C TRP A 255 2.58 9.40 -13.35
N ILE A 256 3.43 9.29 -12.34
CA ILE A 256 4.66 8.47 -12.41
C ILE A 256 4.37 7.10 -11.81
N HIS A 257 4.64 6.03 -12.53
CA HIS A 257 4.34 4.70 -12.00
C HIS A 257 5.41 3.66 -12.35
N GLY A 258 5.84 2.88 -11.36
CA GLY A 258 6.80 1.80 -11.54
C GLY A 258 7.31 1.23 -10.21
N PRO A 259 8.01 0.08 -10.25
CA PRO A 259 8.70 -0.43 -9.07
C PRO A 259 9.89 0.47 -8.72
N LEU A 260 10.21 0.60 -7.43
CA LEU A 260 11.45 1.26 -7.02
C LEU A 260 12.69 0.43 -7.39
N GLY A 261 12.54 -0.90 -7.50
CA GLY A 261 13.65 -1.80 -7.84
C GLY A 261 14.79 -1.66 -6.83
N THR A 262 16.02 -1.45 -7.32
CA THR A 262 17.23 -1.27 -6.50
C THR A 262 17.23 0.00 -5.64
N PHE A 263 16.29 0.92 -5.87
CA PHE A 263 16.10 2.09 -5.00
C PHE A 263 15.17 1.80 -3.81
N SER A 264 14.61 0.59 -3.72
CA SER A 264 13.93 0.14 -2.51
C SER A 264 14.93 0.08 -1.34
N PRO A 265 14.52 0.35 -0.11
CA PRO A 265 15.26 -0.14 1.05
C PRO A 265 15.38 -1.67 0.94
N LEU A 266 16.60 -2.19 1.05
CA LEU A 266 16.92 -3.60 0.85
C LEU A 266 17.06 -4.30 2.20
N GLN A 267 16.37 -5.43 2.35
CA GLN A 267 16.45 -6.22 3.58
C GLN A 267 17.80 -6.92 3.73
N PRO A 268 18.34 -7.02 4.96
CA PRO A 268 19.59 -7.74 5.19
C PRO A 268 19.43 -9.27 5.26
N ASP A 269 18.20 -9.75 5.45
CA ASP A 269 17.91 -11.17 5.70
C ASP A 269 16.65 -11.65 4.94
N LEU A 270 16.25 -12.91 5.14
CA LEU A 270 15.12 -13.53 4.43
C LEU A 270 13.75 -13.33 5.09
N PHE A 271 13.70 -12.85 6.33
CA PHE A 271 12.50 -12.88 7.19
C PHE A 271 12.04 -11.49 7.65
N SER A 272 12.83 -10.45 7.38
CA SER A 272 12.54 -9.07 7.78
C SER A 272 11.68 -8.30 6.77
N CYS A 273 11.28 -8.93 5.65
CA CYS A 273 10.45 -8.30 4.62
C CYS A 273 9.17 -7.67 5.18
N GLY A 274 8.57 -8.27 6.21
CA GLY A 274 7.36 -7.76 6.85
C GLY A 274 7.54 -6.42 7.56
N LEU A 275 8.78 -6.02 7.89
CA LEU A 275 9.04 -4.73 8.53
C LEU A 275 8.94 -3.57 7.54
N PHE A 276 9.04 -3.85 6.24
CA PHE A 276 9.12 -2.82 5.20
C PHE A 276 7.77 -2.17 4.86
N PRO A 277 6.64 -2.90 4.86
CA PRO A 277 5.32 -2.26 4.89
C PRO A 277 5.18 -1.27 6.05
N ILE A 278 5.60 -1.66 7.27
CA ILE A 278 5.56 -0.79 8.45
C ILE A 278 6.48 0.42 8.29
N LEU A 279 7.71 0.21 7.79
CA LEU A 279 8.64 1.29 7.45
C LEU A 279 8.00 2.31 6.48
N VAL A 280 7.35 1.83 5.43
CA VAL A 280 6.69 2.70 4.45
C VAL A 280 5.57 3.51 5.10
N MET A 281 4.70 2.86 5.87
CA MET A 281 3.61 3.55 6.57
C MET A 281 4.15 4.59 7.56
N ARG A 282 5.25 4.28 8.26
CA ARG A 282 5.95 5.21 9.15
C ARG A 282 6.55 6.41 8.43
N CYS A 283 7.26 6.18 7.33
CA CYS A 283 7.80 7.27 6.51
C CYS A 283 6.67 8.17 6.00
N LEU A 284 5.54 7.59 5.60
CA LEU A 284 4.38 8.38 5.21
C LEU A 284 3.78 9.15 6.40
N HIS A 285 3.57 8.52 7.55
CA HIS A 285 3.02 9.18 8.74
C HIS A 285 3.87 10.38 9.20
N HIS A 286 5.19 10.20 9.27
CA HIS A 286 6.10 11.29 9.68
C HIS A 286 6.54 12.21 8.54
N ARG A 287 6.00 12.03 7.32
CA ARG A 287 6.45 12.75 6.11
C ARG A 287 7.97 12.71 5.93
N ALA A 288 8.55 11.54 6.20
CA ALA A 288 9.96 11.24 6.08
C ALA A 288 10.25 10.46 4.80
N ARG A 289 11.52 10.46 4.39
CA ARG A 289 11.95 9.70 3.22
C ARG A 289 12.11 8.22 3.54
N LEU A 290 11.90 7.40 2.51
CA LEU A 290 12.33 6.01 2.57
C LEU A 290 13.86 5.97 2.56
N PRO A 291 14.48 5.16 3.44
CA PRO A 291 15.90 4.89 3.32
C PRO A 291 16.16 4.16 2.00
N MET A 292 17.31 4.43 1.37
CA MET A 292 17.71 3.77 0.12
C MET A 292 18.86 2.82 0.39
N GLY A 293 18.87 1.68 -0.29
CA GLY A 293 19.95 0.70 -0.21
C GLY A 293 19.83 -0.25 0.98
N HIS A 294 20.94 -0.90 1.33
CA HIS A 294 20.97 -1.96 2.34
C HIS A 294 20.73 -1.41 3.74
N ILE A 295 19.77 -2.01 4.43
CA ILE A 295 19.50 -1.76 5.85
C ILE A 295 20.30 -2.78 6.68
N GLY A 296 20.98 -2.32 7.74
CA GLY A 296 21.74 -3.20 8.63
C GLY A 296 20.86 -4.05 9.55
N ASP A 297 21.37 -5.23 9.96
CA ASP A 297 20.70 -6.13 10.91
C ASP A 297 20.38 -5.45 12.25
N ASP A 298 21.29 -4.60 12.72
CA ASP A 298 21.14 -3.83 13.96
C ASP A 298 19.98 -2.84 13.89
N VAL A 299 19.79 -2.19 12.74
CA VAL A 299 18.68 -1.27 12.47
C VAL A 299 17.35 -2.02 12.43
N VAL A 300 17.31 -3.17 11.76
CA VAL A 300 16.15 -4.05 11.71
C VAL A 300 15.71 -4.50 13.11
N ASP A 301 16.67 -4.91 13.95
CA ASP A 301 16.40 -5.30 15.34
C ASP A 301 15.90 -4.13 16.19
N GLN A 302 16.38 -2.91 15.94
CA GLN A 302 15.85 -1.71 16.59
C GLN A 302 14.39 -1.46 16.19
N TRP A 303 14.05 -1.62 14.90
CA TRP A 303 12.66 -1.45 14.44
C TRP A 303 11.70 -2.44 15.09
N ARG A 304 12.10 -3.70 15.19
CA ARG A 304 11.31 -4.74 15.87
C ARG A 304 10.95 -4.35 17.31
N ARG A 305 11.93 -3.82 18.06
CA ARG A 305 11.72 -3.31 19.42
C ARG A 305 10.79 -2.10 19.45
N LEU A 306 10.97 -1.17 18.51
CA LEU A 306 10.17 0.05 18.45
C LEU A 306 8.71 -0.23 18.07
N ILE A 307 8.46 -1.14 17.13
CA ILE A 307 7.11 -1.58 16.76
C ILE A 307 6.42 -2.26 17.95
N THR A 308 7.15 -3.12 18.67
CA THR A 308 6.65 -3.75 19.91
C THR A 308 6.20 -2.69 20.91
N HIS A 309 7.03 -1.67 21.13
CA HIS A 309 6.70 -0.56 22.01
C HIS A 309 5.44 0.19 21.57
N GLU A 310 5.33 0.54 20.29
CA GLU A 310 4.17 1.25 19.72
C GLU A 310 2.86 0.48 19.87
N PHE A 311 2.89 -0.85 19.73
CA PHE A 311 1.73 -1.70 20.01
C PHE A 311 1.33 -1.68 21.48
N VAL A 312 2.29 -1.70 22.40
CA VAL A 312 2.02 -1.64 23.84
C VAL A 312 1.44 -0.29 24.24
N ILE A 313 1.98 0.81 23.72
CA ILE A 313 1.48 2.16 24.05
C ILE A 313 0.26 2.59 23.22
N GLY A 314 -0.13 1.80 22.22
CA GLY A 314 -1.29 2.04 21.36
C GLY A 314 -1.17 3.29 20.47
N ARG A 315 0.05 3.74 20.17
CA ARG A 315 0.32 4.92 19.31
C ARG A 315 1.70 4.86 18.66
N ILE A 316 1.85 5.56 17.54
CA ILE A 316 3.15 5.73 16.86
C ILE A 316 4.03 6.65 17.71
N ALA A 317 5.29 6.27 17.93
CA ALA A 317 6.20 7.10 18.71
C ALA A 317 6.56 8.37 17.92
N SER A 318 6.54 9.53 18.56
CA SER A 318 6.95 10.79 17.94
C SER A 318 8.42 10.73 17.52
N SER A 319 8.74 11.16 16.30
CA SER A 319 10.09 11.52 15.93
C SER A 319 10.54 12.66 16.85
N GLY A 320 11.64 12.48 17.60
CA GLY A 320 12.17 13.58 18.40
C GLY A 320 12.59 14.70 17.47
N ALA A 321 12.02 15.88 17.68
CA ALA A 321 12.55 17.12 17.14
C ALA A 321 13.65 17.66 18.06
#